data_AF-A0A939Z508-F1
#
_entry.id   AF-A0A939Z508-F1
#
_cell.length_a   1.000
_cell.length_b   1.000
_cell.length_c   1.000
_cell.angle_alpha   90.00
_cell.angle_beta   90.00
_cell.angle_gamma   90.00
#
_symmetry.space_group_name_H-M   'P 1'
#
loop_
_entity.id
_entity.type
_entity.pdbx_description
1 polymer ?
#
loop_
_entity_poly.entity_id
_entity_poly.type
_entity_poly.pdbx_seq_one_letter_code
_entity_poly.pdbx_strand_id
1 'polypeptide(L)'
;MAKGKFSGGMPGNMNNMLRQAQKMQQDMLKAQQELEEKEYEAAAGGGAVTVKVSGKKELIDVAISPDVVDPDDIEMLQDLIMAAVNEALRKAEESSAAELGKLTGGFSIPGLF
;
A
#
# COMPACT_ATOMS: atom_id res chain seq x y z
N MET A 1 -15.12 59.40 9.90
CA MET A 1 -16.24 58.50 10.25
C MET A 1 -16.93 58.16 8.93
N ALA A 2 -17.33 56.96 8.51
CA ALA A 2 -17.35 55.56 8.96
C ALA A 2 -17.75 54.81 7.65
N LYS A 3 -17.38 53.59 7.29
CA LYS A 3 -17.23 52.31 7.98
C LYS A 3 -16.54 51.37 6.97
N GLY A 4 -15.49 50.68 7.39
CA GLY A 4 -15.20 49.38 6.80
C GLY A 4 -16.17 48.34 7.38
N LYS A 5 -16.33 47.19 6.69
CA LYS A 5 -16.08 45.84 7.25
C LYS A 5 -16.78 44.73 6.44
N PHE A 6 -15.93 43.88 5.88
CA PHE A 6 -16.01 42.41 5.80
C PHE A 6 -17.21 41.72 5.12
N SER A 7 -16.88 41.18 3.94
CA SER A 7 -17.41 39.95 3.34
C SER A 7 -17.62 38.83 4.38
N GLY A 8 -18.88 38.48 4.65
CA GLY A 8 -19.26 37.31 5.45
C GLY A 8 -19.47 36.09 4.54
N GLY A 9 -18.50 35.18 4.52
CA GLY A 9 -18.62 33.86 3.89
C GLY A 9 -19.43 32.88 4.76
N MET A 10 -20.29 32.09 4.11
CA MET A 10 -21.28 31.15 4.68
C MET A 10 -20.74 30.16 5.76
N PRO A 11 -21.26 30.18 7.00
CA PRO A 11 -20.90 29.23 8.07
C PRO A 11 -21.37 27.77 7.85
N GLY A 12 -22.39 27.53 7.02
CA GLY A 12 -22.98 26.19 6.83
C GLY A 12 -22.11 25.22 6.02
N ASN A 13 -21.23 25.74 5.15
CA ASN A 13 -20.36 24.92 4.31
C ASN A 13 -19.19 24.32 5.11
N MET A 14 -18.79 24.99 6.20
CA MET A 14 -17.62 24.61 7.00
C MET A 14 -17.89 23.43 7.93
N ASN A 15 -19.10 23.30 8.48
CA ASN A 15 -19.47 22.16 9.32
C ASN A 15 -19.57 20.85 8.52
N ASN A 16 -20.07 20.90 7.29
CA ASN A 16 -20.12 19.74 6.39
C ASN A 16 -18.71 19.32 5.93
N MET A 17 -17.84 20.30 5.65
CA MET A 17 -16.43 20.06 5.32
C MET A 17 -15.68 19.39 6.48
N LEU A 18 -15.89 19.84 7.72
CA LEU A 18 -15.26 19.24 8.90
C LEU A 18 -15.68 17.78 9.09
N ARG A 19 -16.98 17.47 8.93
CA ARG A 19 -17.49 16.10 9.00
C ARG A 19 -16.92 15.19 7.91
N GLN A 20 -16.77 15.71 6.69
CA GLN A 20 -16.13 14.97 5.60
C GLN A 20 -14.65 14.71 5.86
N ALA A 21 -13.92 15.69 6.41
CA ALA A 21 -12.52 15.52 6.80
C ALA A 21 -12.34 14.49 7.91
N GLN A 22 -13.21 14.50 8.93
CA GLN A 22 -13.20 13.47 9.99
C GLN A 22 -13.47 12.07 9.44
N LYS A 23 -14.42 11.93 8.52
CA LYS A 23 -14.71 10.65 7.87
C LYS A 23 -13.50 10.17 7.05
N MET A 24 -12.92 11.04 6.24
CA MET A 24 -11.71 10.74 5.46
C MET A 24 -10.56 10.30 6.36
N GLN A 25 -10.36 10.94 7.52
CA GLN A 25 -9.33 10.54 8.48
C GLN A 25 -9.58 9.12 9.01
N GLN A 26 -10.81 8.77 9.37
CA GLN A 26 -11.15 7.42 9.83
C GLN A 26 -11.00 6.38 8.72
N ASP A 27 -11.46 6.69 7.51
CA ASP A 27 -11.37 5.80 6.35
C ASP A 27 -9.90 5.57 5.96
N MET A 28 -9.05 6.60 6.05
CA MET A 28 -7.61 6.48 5.83
C MET A 28 -6.94 5.55 6.86
N LEU A 29 -7.24 5.71 8.16
CA LEU A 29 -6.66 4.86 9.21
C LEU A 29 -7.07 3.39 9.05
N LYS A 30 -8.33 3.14 8.72
CA LYS A 30 -8.81 1.78 8.44
C LYS A 30 -8.12 1.18 7.22
N ALA A 31 -8.05 1.94 6.12
CA ALA A 31 -7.40 1.45 4.92
C ALA A 31 -5.90 1.20 5.13
N GLN A 32 -5.21 2.02 5.93
CA GLN A 32 -3.82 1.74 6.31
C GLN A 32 -3.70 0.41 7.06
N GLN A 33 -4.56 0.15 8.06
CA GLN A 33 -4.57 -1.12 8.79
C GLN A 33 -4.88 -2.31 7.86
N GLU A 34 -5.89 -2.19 7.00
CA GLU A 34 -6.25 -3.23 6.03
C GLU A 34 -5.12 -3.51 5.03
N LEU A 35 -4.44 -2.45 4.56
CA LEU A 35 -3.28 -2.58 3.68
C LEU A 35 -2.13 -3.30 4.37
N GLU A 36 -1.84 -2.95 5.63
CA GLU A 36 -0.79 -3.56 6.45
C GLU A 36 -1.01 -5.07 6.67
N GLU A 37 -2.26 -5.48 6.92
CA GLU A 37 -2.63 -6.88 7.18
C GLU A 37 -2.78 -7.73 5.91
N LYS A 38 -2.95 -7.10 4.75
CA LYS A 38 -3.12 -7.80 3.48
C LYS A 38 -1.83 -8.54 3.08
N GLU A 39 -2.01 -9.75 2.55
CA GLU A 39 -0.92 -10.58 2.02
C GLU A 39 -0.82 -10.46 0.50
N TYR A 40 0.41 -10.49 0.00
CA TYR A 40 0.75 -10.37 -1.40
C TYR A 40 1.63 -11.54 -1.82
N GLU A 41 1.21 -12.25 -2.85
CA GLU A 41 1.90 -13.44 -3.36
C GLU A 41 2.54 -13.18 -4.73
N ALA A 42 3.75 -13.69 -4.91
CA ALA A 42 4.40 -13.76 -6.21
C ALA A 42 5.18 -15.06 -6.36
N ALA A 43 5.40 -15.45 -7.61
CA ALA A 43 6.13 -16.66 -7.93
C ALA A 43 7.18 -16.41 -9.01
N ALA A 44 8.23 -17.21 -9.00
CA ALA A 44 9.30 -17.25 -9.99
C ALA A 44 9.51 -18.69 -10.49
N GLY A 45 10.20 -18.85 -11.63
CA GLY A 45 10.56 -20.17 -12.16
C GLY A 45 9.33 -21.02 -12.52
N GLY A 46 8.28 -20.39 -13.05
CA GLY A 46 7.03 -21.10 -13.41
C GLY A 46 6.21 -21.60 -12.22
N GLY A 47 6.45 -21.07 -11.01
CA GLY A 47 5.79 -21.52 -9.77
C GLY A 47 6.70 -22.33 -8.85
N ALA A 48 7.93 -22.64 -9.29
CA ALA A 48 8.89 -23.39 -8.50
C ALA A 48 9.30 -22.70 -7.20
N VAL A 49 9.30 -21.36 -7.17
CA VAL A 49 9.40 -20.59 -5.92
C VAL A 49 8.20 -19.67 -5.81
N THR A 50 7.48 -19.74 -4.69
CA THR A 50 6.35 -18.86 -4.37
C THR A 50 6.58 -18.20 -3.02
N VAL A 51 6.34 -16.90 -2.94
CA VAL A 51 6.61 -16.06 -1.77
C VAL A 51 5.38 -15.26 -1.41
N LYS A 52 5.09 -15.16 -0.10
CA LYS A 52 4.09 -14.23 0.45
C LYS A 52 4.74 -13.18 1.34
N VAL A 53 4.31 -11.94 1.16
CA VAL A 53 4.69 -10.81 2.04
C VAL A 53 3.44 -10.10 2.56
N SER A 54 3.51 -9.52 3.77
CA SER A 54 2.47 -8.62 4.28
C SER A 54 2.59 -7.22 3.65
N GLY A 55 1.56 -6.39 3.80
CA GLY A 55 1.65 -4.97 3.48
C GLY A 55 2.64 -4.19 4.36
N LYS A 56 3.02 -4.75 5.52
CA LYS A 56 4.16 -4.26 6.32
C LYS A 56 5.53 -4.62 5.72
N LYS A 57 5.55 -5.28 4.56
CA LYS A 57 6.75 -5.78 3.88
C LYS A 57 7.50 -6.84 4.69
N GLU A 58 6.77 -7.58 5.51
CA GLU A 58 7.32 -8.74 6.22
C GLU A 58 7.13 -9.99 5.37
N LEU A 59 8.18 -10.82 5.28
CA LEU A 59 8.11 -12.12 4.61
C LEU A 59 7.35 -13.11 5.50
N ILE A 60 6.24 -13.64 4.98
CA ILE A 60 5.33 -14.54 5.74
C ILE A 60 5.61 -16.00 5.38
N ASP A 61 5.78 -16.28 4.09
CA ASP A 61 5.89 -17.65 3.59
C ASP A 61 6.82 -17.73 2.38
N VAL A 62 7.52 -18.86 2.27
CA VAL A 62 8.38 -19.22 1.14
C VAL A 62 8.18 -20.70 0.84
N ALA A 63 7.56 -20.99 -0.31
CA ALA A 63 7.40 -22.35 -0.81
C ALA A 63 8.37 -22.58 -1.97
N ILE A 64 9.15 -23.66 -1.89
CA ILE A 64 10.15 -24.05 -2.89
C ILE A 64 9.86 -25.47 -3.34
N SER A 65 9.75 -25.66 -4.65
CA SER A 65 9.56 -26.95 -5.25
C SER A 65 10.88 -27.73 -5.30
N PRO A 66 10.89 -29.05 -5.04
CA PRO A 66 12.13 -29.84 -4.99
C PRO A 66 12.93 -29.89 -6.30
N ASP A 67 12.28 -29.63 -7.43
CA ASP A 67 12.89 -29.64 -8.77
C ASP A 67 13.88 -28.50 -9.01
N VAL A 68 13.81 -27.43 -8.22
CA VAL A 68 14.78 -26.31 -8.26
C VAL A 68 15.79 -26.37 -7.10
N VAL A 69 15.82 -27.46 -6.33
CA VAL A 69 16.77 -27.67 -5.23
C VAL A 69 17.89 -28.61 -5.69
N ASP A 70 18.84 -28.05 -6.43
CA ASP A 70 20.04 -28.75 -6.89
C ASP A 70 21.29 -28.24 -6.13
N PRO A 71 22.01 -29.09 -5.37
CA PRO A 71 23.24 -28.67 -4.69
C PRO A 71 24.36 -28.25 -5.65
N ASP A 72 24.31 -28.69 -6.91
CA ASP A 72 25.29 -28.32 -7.94
C ASP A 72 24.91 -27.00 -8.66
N ASP A 73 23.67 -26.52 -8.50
CA ASP A 73 23.15 -25.27 -9.08
C ASP A 73 22.33 -24.44 -8.06
N ILE A 74 23.00 -24.04 -6.98
CA ILE A 74 22.40 -23.20 -5.93
C ILE A 74 22.11 -21.78 -6.44
N GLU A 75 22.88 -21.30 -7.42
CA GLU A 75 22.75 -19.95 -7.99
C GLU A 75 21.37 -19.75 -8.62
N MET A 76 20.87 -20.75 -9.38
CA MET A 76 19.51 -20.71 -9.92
C MET A 76 18.46 -20.55 -8.80
N LEU A 77 18.57 -21.31 -7.71
CA LEU A 77 17.60 -21.22 -6.60
C LEU A 77 17.63 -19.83 -5.94
N GLN A 78 18.83 -19.25 -5.77
CA GLN A 78 18.99 -17.90 -5.22
C GLN A 78 18.32 -16.86 -6.12
N ASP A 79 18.52 -16.94 -7.43
CA ASP A 79 17.91 -16.04 -8.40
C ASP A 79 16.38 -16.12 -8.38
N LEU A 80 15.82 -17.33 -8.29
CA LEU A 80 14.38 -17.55 -8.21
C LEU A 80 13.78 -16.96 -6.92
N ILE A 81 14.45 -17.14 -5.78
CA ILE A 81 14.03 -16.55 -4.50
C ILE A 81 14.06 -15.02 -4.60
N MET A 82 15.16 -14.45 -5.11
CA MET A 82 15.28 -13.00 -5.28
C MET A 82 14.19 -12.44 -6.18
N ALA A 83 13.89 -13.11 -7.29
CA ALA A 83 12.83 -12.70 -8.20
C ALA A 83 11.45 -12.72 -7.53
N ALA A 84 11.11 -13.82 -6.85
CA ALA A 84 9.80 -13.97 -6.19
C ALA A 84 9.61 -12.97 -5.04
N VAL A 85 10.63 -12.78 -4.19
CA VAL A 85 10.56 -11.83 -3.06
C VAL A 85 10.38 -10.40 -3.56
N ASN A 86 11.21 -9.95 -4.51
CA ASN A 86 11.15 -8.58 -5.01
C ASN A 86 9.82 -8.30 -5.73
N GLU A 87 9.28 -9.29 -6.45
CA GLU A 87 7.97 -9.15 -7.10
C GLU A 87 6.82 -9.08 -6.06
N ALA A 88 6.87 -9.90 -5.00
CA ALA A 88 5.87 -9.84 -3.93
C ALA A 88 5.89 -8.47 -3.21
N LEU A 89 7.09 -7.95 -2.92
CA LEU A 89 7.26 -6.61 -2.34
C LEU A 89 6.74 -5.51 -3.27
N ARG A 90 7.02 -5.60 -4.57
CA ARG A 90 6.52 -4.63 -5.56
C ARG A 90 5.00 -4.62 -5.61
N LYS A 91 4.35 -5.79 -5.59
CA LYS A 91 2.87 -5.89 -5.51
C LYS A 91 2.30 -5.24 -4.25
N ALA A 92 2.97 -5.39 -3.11
CA ALA A 92 2.56 -4.75 -1.87
C ALA A 92 2.64 -3.21 -1.97
N GLU A 93 3.71 -2.68 -2.57
CA GLU A 93 3.90 -1.24 -2.81
C GLU A 93 2.87 -0.67 -3.78
N GLU A 94 2.66 -1.34 -4.92
CA GLU A 94 1.68 -0.92 -5.93
C GLU A 94 0.25 -0.94 -5.39
N SER A 95 -0.13 -1.99 -4.65
CA SER A 95 -1.45 -2.07 -4.01
C SER A 95 -1.64 -0.96 -2.97
N SER A 96 -0.62 -0.69 -2.14
CA SER A 96 -0.68 0.38 -1.13
C SER A 96 -0.81 1.75 -1.78
N ALA A 97 -0.02 2.04 -2.82
CA ALA A 97 -0.10 3.28 -3.57
C ALA A 97 -1.46 3.46 -4.27
N ALA A 98 -2.00 2.37 -4.84
CA ALA A 98 -3.29 2.39 -5.51
C ALA A 98 -4.46 2.67 -4.55
N GLU A 99 -4.51 2.01 -3.40
CA GLU A 99 -5.60 2.21 -2.42
C GLU A 99 -5.52 3.59 -1.77
N LEU A 100 -4.33 4.07 -1.40
CA LEU A 100 -4.17 5.44 -0.89
C LEU A 100 -4.50 6.49 -1.96
N GLY A 101 -4.16 6.23 -3.23
CA GLY A 101 -4.53 7.08 -4.35
C GLY A 101 -6.04 7.21 -4.53
N LYS A 102 -6.81 6.12 -4.35
CA LYS A 102 -8.28 6.15 -4.39
C LYS A 102 -8.87 6.99 -3.27
N LEU A 103 -8.34 6.86 -2.04
CA LEU A 103 -8.86 7.57 -0.86
C LEU A 103 -8.59 9.07 -0.90
N THR A 104 -7.46 9.46 -1.49
CA THR A 104 -7.09 10.87 -1.67
C THR A 104 -7.68 11.48 -2.94
N GLY A 105 -8.39 10.70 -3.76
CA GLY A 105 -8.96 11.15 -5.04
C GLY A 105 -7.89 11.57 -6.05
N GLY A 106 -6.69 10.99 -5.96
CA GLY A 106 -5.54 11.35 -6.79
C GLY A 106 -4.82 12.65 -6.39
N PHE A 107 -5.23 13.30 -5.30
CA PHE A 107 -4.50 14.46 -4.76
C PHE A 107 -3.44 14.01 -3.76
N SER A 108 -2.17 14.27 -4.05
CA SER A 108 -1.13 14.19 -3.02
C SER A 108 -1.45 15.20 -1.93
N ILE A 109 -1.93 14.74 -0.76
CA ILE A 109 -2.18 15.62 0.39
C ILE A 109 -0.83 16.17 0.84
N PRO A 110 -0.60 17.50 0.78
CA PRO A 110 0.66 18.09 1.22
C PRO A 110 0.86 17.81 2.72
N GLY A 111 1.96 17.13 3.07
CA GLY A 111 2.36 16.87 4.46
C GLY A 111 2.25 15.42 4.96
N LEU A 112 2.05 14.42 4.08
CA LEU A 112 1.99 12.99 4.46
C LEU A 112 3.11 12.10 3.85
N PHE A 113 4.23 12.70 3.42
CA PHE A 113 5.45 11.98 3.04
C PHE A 113 6.67 12.71 3.60
#